data_AF-A0A6P4JU50-F1
#
_entry.id   AF-A0A6P4JU50-F1
#
_cell.length_a   1.000
_cell.length_b   1.000
_cell.length_c   1.000
_cell.angle_alpha   90.00
_cell.angle_beta   90.00
_cell.angle_gamma   90.00
#
_symmetry.space_group_name_H-M   'P 1'
#
loop_
_entity.id
_entity.type
_entity.pdbx_description
1 polymer ?
#
loop_
_entity_poly.entity_id
_entity_poly.type
_entity_poly.pdbx_seq_one_letter_code
_entity_poly.pdbx_strand_id
1 'polypeptide(L)'
;MSQRFYLLLELLYGVALLTAIAAAPDIEIKLRPRYDEKLSITYDLRITYGFPDIGTTIIKALLVTFLAMMPTVTMLPQRLTKWRLFKFVPLAPWILMCCVKFPQHVIRHIFTIRHTAEYMNTFPLSMVLAIYIIFFVMAIELAWHWIVYAHMCISGYVMVKNRIF
;
A
#
# COMPACT_ATOMS: atom_id res chain seq x y z
N MET A 1 -2.09 13.31 26.99
CA MET A 1 -1.28 12.64 25.94
C MET A 1 -1.07 13.65 24.81
N SER A 2 0.18 13.95 24.42
CA SER A 2 0.49 15.07 23.51
C SER A 2 -0.01 14.81 22.09
N GLN A 3 -0.65 15.79 21.44
CA GLN A 3 -1.15 15.73 20.06
C GLN A 3 -0.08 15.25 19.05
N ARG A 4 1.20 15.54 19.35
CA ARG A 4 2.35 15.06 18.56
C ARG A 4 2.49 13.54 18.56
N PHE A 5 2.14 12.88 19.67
CA PHE A 5 2.24 11.42 19.79
C PHE A 5 1.22 10.70 18.90
N TYR A 6 0.00 11.25 18.79
CA TYR A 6 -1.02 10.73 17.88
C TYR A 6 -0.61 10.84 16.41
N LEU A 7 -0.05 11.99 16.01
CA LEU A 7 0.44 12.18 14.65
C LEU A 7 1.58 11.22 14.29
N LEU A 8 2.49 10.95 15.23
CA LEU A 8 3.57 9.98 15.03
C LEU A 8 3.04 8.56 14.87
N LEU A 9 2.07 8.16 15.69
CA LEU A 9 1.41 6.86 15.60
C LEU A 9 0.68 6.69 14.26
N GLU A 10 -0.06 7.71 13.83
CA GLU A 10 -0.80 7.70 12.56
C GLU A 10 0.14 7.65 11.36
N LEU A 11 1.26 8.37 11.41
CA LEU A 11 2.32 8.29 10.40
C LEU A 11 2.93 6.89 10.35
N LEU A 12 3.33 6.34 11.49
CA LEU A 12 3.89 4.99 11.56
C LEU A 12 2.90 3.93 11.07
N TYR A 13 1.63 4.07 11.40
CA TYR A 13 0.55 3.21 10.92
C TYR A 13 0.43 3.28 9.39
N GLY A 14 0.36 4.48 8.82
CA GLY A 14 0.29 4.67 7.37
C GLY A 14 1.52 4.13 6.64
N VAL A 15 2.72 4.33 7.20
CA VAL A 15 3.97 3.79 6.63
C VAL A 15 3.97 2.27 6.70
N ALA A 16 3.62 1.67 7.84
CA ALA A 16 3.58 0.23 7.99
C ALA A 16 2.60 -0.41 6.99
N LEU A 17 1.42 0.19 6.85
CA LEU A 17 0.39 -0.26 5.93
C LEU A 17 0.81 -0.16 4.46
N LEU A 18 1.35 1.00 4.05
CA LEU A 18 1.82 1.19 2.68
C LEU A 18 3.03 0.29 2.38
N THR A 19 3.92 0.09 3.35
CA THR A 19 5.04 -0.86 3.23
C THR A 19 4.51 -2.28 3.07
N ALA A 20 3.49 -2.70 3.84
CA ALA A 20 2.89 -4.02 3.69
C ALA A 20 2.29 -4.25 2.29
N ILE A 21 1.65 -3.22 1.71
CA ILE A 21 1.11 -3.26 0.35
C ILE A 21 2.25 -3.26 -0.69
N ALA A 22 3.28 -2.44 -0.49
CA ALA A 22 4.37 -2.26 -1.46
C ALA A 22 5.44 -3.37 -1.43
N ALA A 23 5.62 -4.01 -0.28
CA ALA A 23 6.59 -5.08 -0.06
C ALA A 23 6.03 -6.47 -0.43
N ALA A 24 4.82 -6.52 -1.01
CA ALA A 24 4.27 -7.77 -1.50
C ALA A 24 5.25 -8.45 -2.48
N PRO A 25 5.56 -9.74 -2.28
CA PRO A 25 6.55 -10.44 -3.08
C PRO A 25 6.12 -10.47 -4.55
N ASP A 26 7.08 -10.25 -5.45
CA ASP A 26 6.88 -10.54 -6.85
C ASP A 26 6.96 -12.05 -7.05
N ILE A 27 5.92 -12.63 -7.65
CA ILE A 27 5.83 -14.06 -7.88
C ILE A 27 6.22 -14.30 -9.33
N GLU A 28 7.45 -14.76 -9.55
CA GLU A 28 7.91 -15.18 -10.87
C GLU A 28 7.72 -16.70 -11.02
N ILE A 29 6.83 -17.07 -11.92
CA ILE A 29 6.63 -18.47 -12.33
C ILE A 29 7.62 -18.75 -13.46
N LYS A 30 8.65 -19.56 -13.19
CA LYS A 30 9.61 -20.00 -14.22
C LYS A 30 9.31 -21.45 -14.58
N LEU A 31 8.77 -21.64 -15.78
CA LEU A 31 8.65 -22.95 -16.42
C LEU A 31 10.02 -23.34 -16.95
N ARG A 32 10.69 -24.33 -16.32
CA ARG A 32 11.90 -24.93 -16.89
C ARG A 32 11.57 -26.30 -17.46
N PRO A 33 11.89 -26.59 -18.73
CA PRO A 33 11.82 -27.95 -19.24
C PRO A 33 12.93 -28.77 -18.58
N ARG A 34 12.54 -29.84 -17.87
CA ARG A 34 13.47 -30.84 -17.37
C ARG A 34 13.46 -31.99 -18.37
N TYR A 35 14.60 -32.23 -19.01
CA TYR A 35 14.79 -33.43 -19.83
C TYR A 35 15.04 -34.60 -18.89
N ASP A 36 14.04 -35.48 -18.78
CA ASP A 36 14.20 -36.74 -18.08
C ASP A 36 14.78 -37.79 -19.03
N GLU A 37 15.56 -38.74 -18.51
CA GLU A 37 16.27 -39.77 -19.30
C GLU A 37 15.32 -40.65 -20.15
N LYS A 38 14.00 -40.58 -19.91
CA LYS A 38 12.96 -41.35 -20.59
C LYS A 38 12.27 -40.66 -21.77
N LEU A 39 12.83 -39.58 -22.33
CA LEU A 39 12.29 -38.91 -23.52
C LEU A 39 10.86 -38.35 -23.32
N SER A 40 10.47 -38.03 -22.09
CA SER A 40 9.26 -37.26 -21.79
C SER A 40 9.67 -35.85 -21.36
N ILE A 41 9.14 -34.83 -22.05
CA ILE A 41 9.33 -33.43 -21.65
C ILE A 41 8.44 -33.19 -20.43
N THR A 42 9.04 -33.21 -19.23
CA THR A 42 8.34 -32.88 -17.99
C THR A 42 8.67 -31.43 -17.64
N TYR A 43 7.67 -30.57 -17.52
CA TYR A 43 7.84 -29.19 -17.12
C TYR A 43 7.89 -29.12 -15.59
N ASP A 44 9.02 -28.69 -15.02
CA ASP A 44 9.14 -28.50 -13.58
C ASP A 44 8.77 -27.04 -13.25
N LEU A 45 7.70 -26.87 -12.48
CA LEU A 45 7.17 -25.55 -12.13
C LEU A 45 7.94 -25.01 -10.92
N ARG A 46 9.00 -24.21 -11.15
CA ARG A 46 9.67 -23.49 -10.07
C ARG A 46 9.01 -22.14 -9.83
N ILE A 47 8.43 -21.97 -8.65
CA ILE A 47 7.94 -20.69 -8.14
C ILE A 47 9.12 -20.00 -7.44
N THR A 48 9.58 -18.87 -7.99
CA THR A 48 10.60 -18.04 -7.36
C THR A 48 9.95 -16.79 -6.78
N TYR A 49 10.18 -16.53 -5.49
CA TYR A 49 9.70 -15.34 -4.80
C TYR A 49 10.78 -14.27 -4.84
N GLY A 50 10.56 -13.21 -5.62
CA GLY A 50 11.41 -12.03 -5.65
C GLY A 50 10.90 -10.99 -4.67
N PHE A 51 11.64 -10.73 -3.60
CA PHE A 51 11.28 -9.64 -2.69
C PHE A 51 11.89 -8.33 -3.19
N PRO A 52 11.10 -7.25 -3.32
CA PRO A 52 11.67 -5.94 -3.55
C PRO A 52 12.56 -5.55 -2.36
N ASP A 53 13.58 -4.73 -2.60
CA ASP A 53 14.45 -4.26 -1.54
C ASP A 53 13.64 -3.47 -0.50
N ILE A 54 13.45 -4.10 0.66
CA ILE A 54 12.57 -3.64 1.75
C ILE A 54 13.01 -2.26 2.24
N GLY A 55 14.31 -1.96 2.23
CA GLY A 55 14.81 -0.64 2.63
C GLY A 55 14.29 0.47 1.71
N THR A 56 14.33 0.23 0.40
CA THR A 56 13.85 1.21 -0.58
C THR A 56 12.33 1.39 -0.55
N THR A 57 11.57 0.33 -0.26
CA THR A 57 10.11 0.41 -0.15
C THR A 57 9.69 1.17 1.10
N ILE A 58 10.36 0.94 2.24
CA ILE A 58 10.12 1.70 3.48
C ILE A 58 10.38 3.20 3.26
N ILE A 59 11.51 3.57 2.65
CA ILE A 59 11.85 4.99 2.42
C ILE A 59 10.80 5.66 1.51
N LYS A 60 10.40 4.99 0.43
CA LYS A 60 9.35 5.48 -0.46
C LYS A 60 8.02 5.60 0.27
N ALA A 61 7.65 4.62 1.09
CA ALA A 61 6.43 4.64 1.87
C ALA A 61 6.41 5.76 2.91
N LEU A 62 7.55 6.01 3.56
CA LEU A 62 7.73 7.10 4.50
C LEU A 62 7.58 8.46 3.82
N LEU A 63 8.25 8.67 2.69
CA LEU A 63 8.13 9.91 1.92
C LEU A 63 6.69 10.16 1.46
N VAL A 64 6.02 9.16 0.89
CA VAL A 64 4.66 9.29 0.36
C VAL A 64 3.64 9.49 1.49
N THR A 65 3.82 8.81 2.63
CA THR A 65 2.95 8.99 3.81
C THR A 65 3.16 10.35 4.48
N PHE A 66 4.41 10.80 4.57
CA PHE A 66 4.73 12.13 5.07
C PHE A 66 4.12 13.23 4.18
N LEU A 67 4.21 13.08 2.86
CA LEU A 67 3.52 13.94 1.90
C LEU A 67 2.00 13.94 2.11
N ALA A 68 1.39 12.76 2.25
CA ALA A 68 -0.04 12.62 2.48
C ALA A 68 -0.51 13.31 3.79
N MET A 69 0.31 13.29 4.85
CA MET A 69 0.03 13.98 6.12
C MET A 69 0.47 15.46 6.15
N MET A 70 1.17 15.97 5.14
CA MET A 70 1.60 17.38 5.09
C MET A 70 0.44 18.39 5.33
N PRO A 71 -0.79 18.17 4.79
CA PRO A 71 -1.93 19.05 5.05
C PRO A 71 -2.39 19.10 6.51
N THR A 72 -2.12 18.05 7.30
CA THR A 72 -2.50 17.98 8.72
C THR A 72 -1.44 18.60 9.63
N VAL A 73 -0.17 18.57 9.22
CA VAL A 73 0.97 19.09 9.99
C VAL A 73 1.19 20.58 9.77
N THR A 74 1.00 21.08 8.56
CA THR A 74 1.29 22.48 8.21
C THR A 74 0.00 23.27 8.00
N MET A 75 -0.15 24.39 8.72
CA MET A 75 -1.15 25.39 8.35
C MET A 75 -0.71 26.02 7.03
N LEU A 76 -1.28 25.54 5.92
CA LEU A 76 -1.05 26.16 4.63
C LEU A 76 -1.56 27.61 4.65
N PRO A 77 -0.78 28.57 4.12
CA PRO A 77 -1.17 29.97 4.10
C PRO A 77 -2.50 30.14 3.35
N GLN A 78 -3.38 31.02 3.87
CA GLN A 78 -4.75 31.22 3.37
C GLN A 78 -4.85 31.44 1.85
N ARG A 79 -3.79 31.97 1.23
CA ARG A 79 -3.69 32.18 -0.23
C ARG A 79 -3.58 30.89 -1.03
N LEU A 80 -2.85 29.88 -0.54
CA LEU A 80 -2.73 28.56 -1.18
C LEU A 80 -3.97 27.69 -0.94
N THR A 81 -4.67 27.88 0.18
CA THR A 81 -5.92 27.15 0.48
C THR A 81 -7.12 27.55 -0.38
N LYS A 82 -7.02 28.61 -1.18
CA LYS A 82 -8.08 29.03 -2.12
C LYS A 82 -8.29 28.01 -3.24
N TRP A 83 -7.26 27.24 -3.57
CA TRP A 83 -7.30 26.20 -4.60
C TRP A 83 -7.59 24.84 -3.94
N ARG A 84 -8.87 24.44 -3.94
CA ARG A 84 -9.39 23.20 -3.33
C ARG A 84 -8.60 21.95 -3.73
N LEU A 85 -8.05 21.92 -4.95
CA LEU A 85 -7.27 20.81 -5.51
C LEU A 85 -5.91 20.63 -4.82
N PHE A 86 -5.24 21.71 -4.43
CA PHE A 86 -3.87 21.64 -3.90
C PHE A 86 -3.77 20.90 -2.55
N LYS A 87 -4.90 20.76 -1.84
CA LYS A 87 -5.00 20.00 -0.58
C LYS A 87 -5.07 18.48 -0.80
N PHE A 88 -5.50 18.02 -1.98
CA PHE A 88 -5.61 16.60 -2.31
C PHE A 88 -4.42 16.08 -3.12
N VAL A 89 -3.65 16.99 -3.74
CA VAL A 89 -2.40 16.67 -4.45
C VAL A 89 -1.43 15.78 -3.64
N PRO A 90 -1.23 15.99 -2.33
CA PRO A 90 -0.29 15.16 -1.56
C PRO A 90 -0.83 13.76 -1.25
N LEU A 91 -2.17 13.61 -1.25
CA LEU A 91 -2.87 12.35 -1.00
C LEU A 91 -2.93 11.47 -2.26
N ALA A 92 -3.00 12.12 -3.43
CA ALA A 92 -3.08 11.47 -4.74
C ALA A 92 -1.99 10.42 -4.98
N PRO A 93 -0.67 10.67 -4.75
CA PRO A 93 0.36 9.66 -4.96
C PRO A 93 0.21 8.46 -4.03
N TRP A 94 -0.26 8.65 -2.80
CA TRP A 94 -0.50 7.56 -1.84
C TRP A 94 -1.63 6.64 -2.33
N ILE A 95 -2.77 7.23 -2.71
CA ILE A 95 -3.91 6.49 -3.26
C ILE A 95 -3.54 5.81 -4.57
N LEU A 96 -2.86 6.51 -5.49
CA LEU A 96 -2.47 5.97 -6.78
C LEU A 96 -1.51 4.78 -6.62
N MET A 97 -0.57 4.85 -5.68
CA MET A 97 0.32 3.73 -5.37
C MET A 97 -0.46 2.51 -4.89
N CYS A 98 -1.40 2.68 -3.94
CA CYS A 98 -2.29 1.62 -3.49
C CYS A 98 -3.12 1.04 -4.66
N CYS A 99 -3.78 1.90 -5.43
CA CYS A 99 -4.68 1.51 -6.52
C CYS A 99 -3.98 0.85 -7.71
N VAL A 100 -2.71 1.12 -7.97
CA VAL A 100 -1.96 0.48 -9.06
C VAL A 100 -1.30 -0.81 -8.59
N LYS A 101 -0.66 -0.80 -7.41
CA LYS A 101 0.06 -1.97 -6.90
C LYS A 101 -0.89 -3.07 -6.46
N PHE A 102 -1.96 -2.74 -5.76
CA PHE A 102 -2.92 -3.73 -5.27
C PHE A 102 -3.47 -4.67 -6.35
N PRO A 103 -4.08 -4.18 -7.46
CA PRO A 103 -4.61 -5.06 -8.50
C PRO A 103 -3.52 -5.85 -9.20
N GLN A 104 -2.31 -5.29 -9.39
CA GLN A 104 -1.19 -6.04 -9.95
C GLN A 104 -0.84 -7.28 -9.10
N HIS A 105 -0.77 -7.11 -7.77
CA HIS A 105 -0.51 -8.22 -6.85
C HIS A 105 -1.67 -9.22 -6.79
N VAL A 106 -2.91 -8.74 -6.78
CA VAL A 106 -4.11 -9.61 -6.79
C VAL A 106 -4.17 -10.45 -8.06
N ILE A 107 -3.95 -9.85 -9.24
CA ILE A 107 -3.95 -10.57 -10.52
C ILE A 107 -2.87 -11.66 -10.53
N ARG A 108 -1.65 -11.35 -10.06
CA ARG A 108 -0.56 -12.33 -9.96
C ARG A 108 -0.91 -13.47 -9.00
N HIS A 109 -1.51 -13.18 -7.86
CA HIS A 109 -1.95 -14.20 -6.91
C HIS A 109 -3.06 -15.10 -7.47
N ILE A 110 -4.08 -14.52 -8.13
CA ILE A 110 -5.16 -15.30 -8.77
C ILE A 110 -4.61 -16.19 -9.88
N PHE A 111 -3.70 -15.66 -10.71
CA PHE A 111 -3.05 -16.42 -11.77
C PHE A 111 -2.24 -17.59 -11.20
N THR A 112 -1.48 -17.34 -10.13
CA THR A 112 -0.68 -18.36 -9.43
C THR A 112 -1.60 -19.44 -8.84
N ILE A 113 -2.65 -19.06 -8.11
CA ILE A 113 -3.63 -19.99 -7.53
C ILE A 113 -4.22 -20.88 -8.62
N ARG A 114 -4.69 -20.29 -9.72
CA ARG A 114 -5.29 -21.03 -10.84
C ARG A 114 -4.34 -22.06 -11.43
N HIS A 115 -3.05 -21.74 -11.54
CA HIS A 115 -2.06 -22.65 -12.11
C HIS A 115 -1.61 -23.73 -11.11
N THR A 116 -1.54 -23.40 -9.81
CA THR A 116 -1.13 -24.34 -8.77
C THR A 116 -2.26 -25.24 -8.25
N ALA A 117 -3.52 -24.91 -8.54
CA ALA A 117 -4.70 -25.62 -8.03
C ALA A 117 -4.76 -27.10 -8.44
N GLU A 118 -4.17 -27.46 -9.57
CA GLU A 118 -4.15 -28.84 -10.07
C GLU A 118 -3.11 -29.72 -9.36
N TYR A 119 -2.08 -29.11 -8.75
CA TYR A 119 -0.88 -29.83 -8.28
C TYR A 119 -0.60 -29.68 -6.79
N MET A 120 -1.09 -28.63 -6.14
CA MET A 120 -0.80 -28.33 -4.73
C MET A 120 -2.01 -27.78 -3.97
N ASN A 121 -1.95 -27.91 -2.64
CA ASN A 121 -2.93 -27.31 -1.76
C ASN A 121 -2.87 -25.77 -1.85
N THR A 122 -3.95 -25.14 -2.32
CA THR A 122 -4.06 -23.69 -2.56
C THR A 122 -4.43 -22.88 -1.32
N PHE A 123 -4.78 -23.55 -0.22
CA PHE A 123 -5.17 -22.92 1.05
C PHE A 123 -4.20 -21.83 1.58
N PRO A 124 -2.87 -22.03 1.60
CA PRO A 124 -1.96 -20.97 2.06
C PRO A 124 -1.96 -19.75 1.13
N LEU A 125 -2.09 -19.94 -0.19
CA LEU A 125 -2.15 -18.80 -1.13
C LEU A 125 -3.46 -18.01 -0.97
N SER A 126 -4.59 -18.69 -0.77
CA SER A 126 -5.87 -18.01 -0.57
C SER A 126 -5.91 -17.25 0.75
N MET A 127 -5.29 -17.77 1.82
CA MET A 127 -5.11 -17.06 3.08
C MET A 127 -4.28 -15.78 2.93
N VAL A 128 -3.16 -15.84 2.21
CA VAL A 128 -2.32 -14.66 1.94
C VAL A 128 -3.10 -13.61 1.16
N LEU A 129 -3.88 -14.03 0.15
CA LEU A 129 -4.74 -13.13 -0.61
C LEU A 129 -5.80 -12.45 0.27
N ALA A 130 -6.43 -13.21 1.18
CA ALA A 130 -7.42 -12.66 2.12
C ALA A 130 -6.80 -11.60 3.04
N ILE A 131 -5.62 -11.88 3.62
CA ILE A 131 -4.88 -10.93 4.45
C ILE A 131 -4.54 -9.66 3.65
N TYR A 132 -4.13 -9.82 2.40
CA TYR A 132 -3.79 -8.69 1.53
C TYR A 132 -5.00 -7.80 1.22
N ILE A 133 -6.18 -8.39 1.04
CA ILE A 133 -7.44 -7.65 0.89
C ILE A 133 -7.75 -6.84 2.16
N ILE A 134 -7.55 -7.41 3.35
CA ILE A 134 -7.77 -6.71 4.63
C ILE A 134 -6.87 -5.48 4.73
N PHE A 135 -5.58 -5.60 4.39
CA PHE A 135 -4.66 -4.45 4.39
C PHE A 135 -5.09 -3.34 3.43
N PHE A 136 -5.63 -3.70 2.26
CA PHE A 136 -6.13 -2.72 1.30
C PHE A 136 -7.39 -2.02 1.80
N VAL A 137 -8.31 -2.73 2.46
CA VAL A 137 -9.49 -2.12 3.08
C VAL A 137 -9.08 -1.12 4.17
N MET A 138 -8.13 -1.51 5.04
CA MET A 138 -7.56 -0.60 6.05
C MET A 138 -6.91 0.63 5.40
N ALA A 139 -6.31 0.48 4.21
CA ALA A 139 -5.68 1.59 3.49
C ALA A 139 -6.71 2.56 2.93
N ILE A 140 -7.82 2.05 2.41
CA ILE A 140 -8.95 2.88 1.97
C ILE A 140 -9.54 3.63 3.16
N GLU A 141 -9.74 2.95 4.29
CA GLU A 141 -10.29 3.57 5.50
C GLU A 141 -9.40 4.71 6.01
N LEU A 142 -8.07 4.50 6.04
CA LEU A 142 -7.12 5.53 6.42
C LEU A 142 -7.13 6.73 5.46
N ALA A 143 -7.15 6.47 4.15
CA ALA A 143 -7.24 7.53 3.14
C ALA A 143 -8.56 8.32 3.26
N TRP A 144 -9.68 7.62 3.52
CA TRP A 144 -10.97 8.25 3.76
C TRP A 144 -10.95 9.14 5.02
N HIS A 145 -10.33 8.65 6.09
CA HIS A 145 -10.15 9.43 7.32
C HIS A 145 -9.39 10.73 7.05
N TRP A 146 -8.30 10.68 6.28
CA TRP A 146 -7.53 11.87 5.89
C TRP A 146 -8.32 12.83 5.01
N ILE A 147 -9.13 12.32 4.07
CA ILE A 147 -10.02 13.15 3.22
C ILE A 147 -11.05 13.89 4.08
N VAL A 148 -11.71 13.18 4.98
CA VAL A 148 -12.72 13.74 5.88
C VAL A 148 -12.09 14.78 6.80
N TYR A 149 -10.94 14.47 7.41
CA TYR A 149 -10.21 15.40 8.26
C TYR A 149 -9.81 16.67 7.51
N ALA A 150 -9.25 16.51 6.30
CA ALA A 150 -8.92 17.63 5.44
C ALA A 150 -10.16 18.49 5.16
N HIS A 151 -11.30 17.87 4.81
CA HIS A 151 -12.57 18.56 4.55
C HIS A 151 -13.08 19.32 5.77
N MET A 152 -13.08 18.71 6.96
CA MET A 152 -13.48 19.37 8.21
C MET A 152 -12.60 20.58 8.55
N CYS A 153 -11.30 20.49 8.25
CA CYS A 153 -10.38 21.63 8.38
C CYS A 153 -10.68 22.76 7.38
N ILE A 154 -11.13 22.44 6.15
CA ILE A 154 -11.54 23.47 5.17
C ILE A 154 -12.80 24.21 5.62
N SER A 155 -13.79 23.45 6.08
CA SER A 155 -15.09 23.99 6.47
C SER A 155 -15.07 24.75 7.80
N GLY A 156 -13.91 24.83 8.48
CA GLY A 156 -13.75 25.57 9.74
C GLY A 156 -14.35 24.86 10.96
N TYR A 157 -14.84 23.63 10.81
CA TYR A 157 -15.40 22.84 11.92
C TYR A 157 -14.31 22.31 12.86
N VAL A 158 -13.10 22.10 12.34
CA VAL A 158 -11.95 21.66 13.13
C VAL A 158 -10.87 22.73 13.04
N MET A 159 -10.69 23.49 14.10
CA MET A 159 -9.51 24.32 14.27
C MET A 159 -8.34 23.41 14.65
N VAL A 160 -7.36 23.27 13.77
CA VAL A 160 -6.05 22.71 14.13
C VAL A 160 -5.47 23.67 15.17
N LYS A 161 -5.69 23.36 16.45
CA LYS A 161 -5.30 24.21 17.58
C LYS A 161 -3.81 24.08 17.84
N ASN A 162 -2.97 24.40 16.85
CA ASN A 162 -1.56 24.64 17.09
C ASN A 162 -1.38 26.09 17.52
N ARG A 163 -1.48 26.29 18.83
CA ARG A 163 -0.75 27.36 19.51
C ARG A 163 0.73 26.92 19.52
N ILE A 164 1.43 27.12 18.42
CA ILE A 164 2.89 26.92 18.37
C ILE A 164 3.45 28.13 17.62
N PHE A 165 3.79 29.14 18.42
CA PHE A 165 4.54 30.36 18.13
C PHE A 165 3.98 31.33 17.08
#